data_AF-A0A8W8I088-F1
#
_entry.id   AF-A0A8W8I088-F1
#
_cell.length_a   1.000
_cell.length_b   1.000
_cell.length_c   1.000
_cell.angle_alpha   90.00
_cell.angle_beta   90.00
_cell.angle_gamma   90.00
#
_symmetry.space_group_name_H-M   'P 1'
#
loop_
_entity.id
_entity.type
_entity.pdbx_description
1 polymer ?
#
loop_
_entity_poly.entity_id
_entity_poly.type
_entity_poly.pdbx_seq_one_letter_code
_entity_poly.pdbx_strand_id
1 'polypeptide(L)'
;QNCGNDVSMSRKIQADNKAYICLLEEKLKPAFLHSWWLDANAYTETTRPLFAKASGFPLSLYVTKKMQSSASDAVYTPLQKQDITEQEIDKLIYKDAKECINHLSNKLGDQDFFFGDSPTSLDAMVFGYIAPLIKGPLISCQLVKHINGFSNLCNHTNRILSRFFPPTPEDMERQRQKEKEKNEAMKNDLDFPNKTRNMVLAGVFALSAMMAFAYSSGAVRIQDTNNDMNIYDLDEDTEEDMS
;
A
#
# COMPACT_ATOMS: atom_id res chain seq x y z
N GLN A 1 7.57 15.87 38.07
CA GLN A 1 8.81 15.11 37.83
C GLN A 1 8.42 13.76 37.25
N ASN A 2 8.32 13.65 35.92
CA ASN A 2 8.03 12.38 35.25
C ASN A 2 9.37 11.76 34.85
N CYS A 3 10.12 11.26 35.84
CA CYS A 3 11.25 10.38 35.53
C CYS A 3 10.64 9.07 35.03
N GLY A 4 10.83 8.76 33.74
CA GLY A 4 10.29 7.55 33.13
C GLY A 4 10.70 6.28 33.88
N ASN A 5 10.05 5.16 33.54
CA ASN A 5 10.36 3.83 34.07
C ASN A 5 11.85 3.44 33.93
N ASP A 6 12.64 4.18 33.15
CA ASP A 6 14.07 4.00 32.96
C ASP A 6 14.87 4.13 34.28
N VAL A 7 14.43 4.98 35.22
CA VAL A 7 15.21 5.27 36.43
C VAL A 7 15.25 4.08 37.41
N SER A 8 14.23 3.20 37.38
CA SER A 8 14.21 1.99 38.20
C SER A 8 15.01 0.83 37.60
N MET A 9 15.55 0.98 36.38
CA MET A 9 16.28 -0.08 35.69
C MET A 9 17.73 -0.21 36.16
N SER A 10 18.33 -1.38 35.96
CA SER A 10 19.77 -1.59 36.19
C SER A 10 20.62 -0.64 35.33
N ARG A 11 21.74 -0.16 35.87
CA ARG A 11 22.66 0.77 35.17
C ARG A 11 23.09 0.29 33.78
N LYS A 12 23.24 -1.03 33.59
CA LYS A 12 23.57 -1.63 32.28
C LYS A 12 22.44 -1.40 31.28
N ILE A 13 21.21 -1.71 31.67
CA ILE A 13 20.00 -1.54 30.85
C ILE A 13 19.77 -0.06 30.53
N GLN A 14 20.01 0.85 31.48
CA GLN A 14 19.92 2.29 31.22
C GLN A 14 20.93 2.76 30.17
N ALA A 15 22.17 2.26 30.22
CA ALA A 15 23.19 2.56 29.23
C ALA A 15 22.80 2.00 27.84
N ASP A 16 22.31 0.76 27.79
CA ASP A 16 21.83 0.14 26.55
C ASP A 16 20.65 0.92 25.96
N ASN A 17 19.66 1.29 26.78
CA ASN A 17 18.51 2.11 26.37
C ASN A 17 18.99 3.41 25.71
N LYS A 18 19.88 4.15 26.39
CA LYS A 18 20.45 5.39 25.84
C LYS A 18 21.21 5.15 24.53
N ALA A 19 21.97 4.05 24.43
CA ALA A 19 22.69 3.71 23.20
C ALA A 19 21.73 3.46 22.02
N TYR A 20 20.62 2.75 22.25
CA TYR A 20 19.60 2.55 21.22
C TYR A 20 18.86 3.84 20.85
N ILE A 21 18.60 4.73 21.80
CA ILE A 21 18.03 6.06 21.51
C ILE A 21 18.99 6.86 20.62
N CYS A 22 20.28 6.89 20.95
CA CYS A 22 21.27 7.54 20.10
C CYS A 22 21.35 6.89 18.71
N LEU A 23 21.26 5.55 18.62
CA LEU A 23 21.23 4.84 17.34
C LEU A 23 20.03 5.28 16.48
N LEU A 24 18.84 5.45 17.07
CA LEU A 24 17.66 5.95 16.38
C LEU A 24 17.86 7.38 15.86
N GLU A 25 18.41 8.26 16.70
CA GLU A 25 18.63 9.66 16.35
C GLU A 25 19.69 9.83 15.25
N GLU A 26 20.72 8.99 15.23
CA GLU A 26 21.79 9.06 14.23
C GLU A 26 21.43 8.36 12.93
N LYS A 27 20.72 7.22 12.99
CA LYS A 27 20.52 6.35 11.81
C LYS A 27 19.10 6.37 11.26
N LEU A 28 18.07 6.46 12.10
CA LEU A 28 16.68 6.42 11.65
C LEU A 28 16.11 7.81 11.38
N LYS A 29 16.41 8.79 12.25
CA LYS A 29 15.87 10.15 12.16
C LYS A 29 16.19 10.85 10.82
N PRO A 30 17.40 10.76 10.23
CA PRO A 30 17.65 11.39 8.93
C PRO A 30 16.76 10.83 7.82
N ALA A 31 16.62 9.50 7.74
CA ALA A 31 15.74 8.86 6.76
C ALA A 31 14.25 9.18 7.01
N PHE A 32 13.84 9.29 8.28
CA PHE A 32 12.50 9.74 8.65
C PHE A 32 12.23 11.17 8.16
N LEU A 33 13.13 12.12 8.46
CA LEU A 33 13.00 13.51 8.04
C LEU A 33 12.98 13.64 6.52
N HIS A 34 13.86 12.92 5.84
CA HIS A 34 13.89 12.87 4.39
C HIS A 34 12.54 12.37 3.83
N SER A 35 12.01 11.27 4.36
CA SER A 35 10.74 10.68 3.89
C SER A 35 9.54 11.63 4.02
N TRP A 36 9.53 12.51 5.03
CA TRP A 36 8.42 13.43 5.28
C TRP A 36 8.59 14.79 4.60
N TRP A 37 9.81 15.34 4.57
CA TRP A 37 10.04 16.75 4.22
C TRP A 37 10.81 16.97 2.93
N LEU A 38 11.61 15.99 2.49
CA LEU A 38 12.53 16.15 1.35
C LEU A 38 12.07 15.36 0.12
N ASP A 39 11.39 14.22 0.32
CA ASP A 39 10.73 13.52 -0.79
C ASP A 39 9.60 14.39 -1.37
N ALA A 40 9.78 14.82 -2.62
CA ALA A 40 8.88 15.74 -3.30
C ALA A 40 7.43 15.22 -3.32
N ASN A 41 7.25 13.92 -3.59
CA ASN A 41 5.92 13.31 -3.67
C ASN A 41 5.23 13.29 -2.30
N ALA A 42 5.93 12.83 -1.26
CA ALA A 42 5.38 12.82 0.09
C ALA A 42 5.10 14.24 0.61
N TYR A 43 5.97 15.20 0.28
CA TYR A 43 5.83 16.57 0.76
C TYR A 43 4.61 17.28 0.17
N THR A 44 4.39 17.20 -1.16
CA THR A 44 3.30 17.92 -1.83
C THR A 44 1.95 17.30 -1.55
N GLU A 45 1.85 15.96 -1.59
CA GLU A 45 0.58 15.25 -1.48
C GLU A 45 0.14 15.05 -0.02
N THR A 46 1.10 14.90 0.90
CA THR A 46 0.82 14.43 2.26
C THR A 46 1.23 15.46 3.31
N THR A 47 2.52 15.75 3.42
CA THR A 47 3.07 16.49 4.57
C THR A 47 2.61 17.94 4.59
N ARG A 48 2.81 18.68 3.50
CA ARG A 48 2.46 20.09 3.45
C ARG A 48 0.97 20.33 3.69
N PRO A 49 0.02 19.63 3.02
CA PRO A 49 -1.41 19.80 3.29
C PRO A 49 -1.80 19.49 4.74
N LEU A 50 -1.25 18.41 5.32
CA LEU A 50 -1.55 17.99 6.68
C LEU A 50 -1.10 19.03 7.71
N PHE A 51 0.14 19.50 7.60
CA PHE A 51 0.68 20.52 8.50
C PHE A 51 0.04 21.88 8.27
N ALA A 52 -0.29 22.24 7.01
CA ALA A 52 -1.00 23.48 6.71
C ALA A 52 -2.40 23.52 7.31
N LYS A 53 -3.14 22.39 7.25
CA LYS A 53 -4.45 22.25 7.88
C LYS A 53 -4.39 22.38 9.40
N ALA A 54 -3.36 21.81 10.01
CA ALA A 54 -3.18 21.87 11.47
C ALA A 54 -2.81 23.27 11.99
N SER A 55 -2.05 24.05 11.20
CA SER A 55 -1.51 25.36 11.62
C SER A 55 -2.32 26.57 11.15
N GLY A 56 -3.15 26.43 10.10
CA GLY A 56 -3.98 27.50 9.57
C GLY A 56 -3.21 28.57 8.79
N PHE A 57 -3.92 29.38 7.99
CA PHE A 57 -3.33 30.53 7.30
C PHE A 57 -3.28 31.75 8.26
N PRO A 58 -2.18 32.53 8.29
CA PRO A 58 -1.00 32.50 7.40
C PRO A 58 0.18 31.64 7.91
N LEU A 59 0.13 31.15 9.15
CA LEU A 59 1.25 30.48 9.81
C LEU A 59 1.73 29.22 9.07
N SER A 60 0.83 28.53 8.38
CA SER A 60 1.11 27.35 7.56
C SER A 60 2.25 27.54 6.55
N LEU A 61 2.36 28.70 5.91
CA LEU A 61 3.41 28.97 4.94
C LEU A 61 4.79 29.07 5.59
N TYR A 62 4.86 29.68 6.78
CA TYR A 62 6.11 29.83 7.52
C TYR A 62 6.54 28.50 8.16
N VAL A 63 5.61 27.80 8.83
CA VAL A 63 5.91 26.54 9.54
C VAL A 63 6.38 25.47 8.58
N THR A 64 5.67 25.25 7.47
CA THR A 64 6.05 24.21 6.50
C THR A 64 7.41 24.47 5.88
N LYS A 65 7.71 25.71 5.47
CA LYS A 65 9.03 26.10 4.96
C LYS A 65 10.13 25.96 5.99
N LYS A 66 9.89 26.39 7.24
CA LYS A 66 10.88 26.29 8.32
C LYS A 66 11.20 24.83 8.65
N MET A 67 10.18 23.98 8.73
CA MET A 67 10.36 22.55 9.00
C MET A 67 11.09 21.85 7.85
N GLN A 68 10.77 22.19 6.60
CA GLN A 68 11.48 21.67 5.44
C GLN A 68 12.96 22.08 5.43
N SER A 69 13.27 23.37 5.67
CA SER A 69 14.66 23.84 5.76
C SER A 69 15.40 23.14 6.90
N SER A 70 14.79 23.05 8.08
CA SER A 70 15.41 22.37 9.22
C SER A 70 15.65 20.89 8.98
N ALA A 71 14.77 20.21 8.21
CA ALA A 71 14.97 18.82 7.81
C ALA A 71 16.12 18.69 6.81
N SER A 72 16.21 19.60 5.83
CA SER A 72 17.32 19.66 4.87
C SER A 72 18.66 19.84 5.58
N ASP A 73 18.74 20.79 6.50
CA ASP A 73 19.97 21.06 7.28
C ASP A 73 20.36 19.85 8.14
N ALA A 74 19.37 19.19 8.77
CA ALA A 74 19.63 18.02 9.61
C ALA A 74 20.13 16.80 8.80
N VAL A 75 19.74 16.67 7.54
CA VAL A 75 20.12 15.52 6.68
C VAL A 75 21.43 15.80 5.93
N TYR A 76 21.55 16.95 5.28
CA TYR A 76 22.65 17.21 4.35
C TYR A 76 23.86 17.88 5.00
N THR A 77 23.68 18.80 5.96
CA THR A 77 24.81 19.53 6.58
C THR A 77 25.85 18.61 7.25
N PRO A 78 25.48 17.53 7.97
CA PRO A 78 26.47 16.64 8.58
C PRO A 78 27.35 15.90 7.56
N LEU A 79 26.84 15.72 6.34
CA LEU A 79 27.45 14.91 5.27
C LEU A 79 28.04 15.75 4.14
N GLN A 80 27.80 17.07 4.16
CA GLN A 80 28.23 18.02 3.11
C GLN A 80 29.75 18.10 2.91
N LYS A 81 30.54 17.64 3.89
CA LYS A 81 32.02 17.65 3.83
C LYS A 81 32.62 16.49 3.02
N GLN A 82 31.81 15.58 2.50
CA GLN A 82 32.31 14.30 1.96
C GLN A 82 32.42 14.22 0.42
N ASP A 83 32.32 15.32 -0.33
CA ASP A 83 32.32 15.32 -1.82
C ASP A 83 31.33 14.29 -2.41
N ILE A 84 30.24 14.03 -1.70
CA ILE A 84 29.17 13.10 -2.10
C ILE A 84 27.94 13.86 -2.58
N THR A 85 27.23 13.28 -3.54
CA THR A 85 25.99 13.85 -4.08
C THR A 85 24.81 13.65 -3.13
N GLU A 86 23.78 14.49 -3.23
CA GLU A 86 22.54 14.33 -2.44
C GLU A 86 21.91 12.94 -2.67
N GLN A 87 21.96 12.41 -3.90
CA GLN A 87 21.44 11.08 -4.21
C GLN A 87 22.19 9.95 -3.49
N GLU A 88 23.50 10.10 -3.30
CA GLU A 88 24.32 9.15 -2.54
C GLU A 88 24.04 9.27 -1.05
N ILE A 89 23.84 10.49 -0.54
CA ILE A 89 23.40 10.75 0.84
C ILE A 89 22.06 10.07 1.08
N ASP A 90 21.08 10.25 0.20
CA ASP A 90 19.76 9.65 0.31
C ASP A 90 19.88 8.11 0.38
N LYS A 91 20.65 7.49 -0.52
CA LYS A 91 20.90 6.03 -0.48
C LYS A 91 21.53 5.59 0.83
N LEU A 92 22.51 6.34 1.35
CA LEU A 92 23.20 6.04 2.59
C LEU A 92 22.26 6.11 3.80
N ILE A 93 21.51 7.22 3.97
CA ILE A 93 20.60 7.37 5.12
C ILE A 93 19.52 6.29 5.10
N TYR A 94 19.02 5.91 3.92
CA TYR A 94 18.03 4.85 3.79
C TYR A 94 18.59 3.46 4.05
N LYS A 95 19.85 3.20 3.70
CA LYS A 95 20.55 1.96 4.06
C LYS A 95 20.74 1.88 5.57
N ASP A 96 21.30 2.93 6.17
CA ASP A 96 21.56 3.04 7.61
C ASP A 96 20.28 2.87 8.44
N ALA A 97 19.17 3.49 7.99
CA ALA A 97 17.87 3.34 8.64
C ALA A 97 17.35 1.90 8.59
N LYS A 98 17.50 1.20 7.45
CA LYS A 98 17.09 -0.22 7.33
C LYS A 98 17.92 -1.11 8.26
N GLU A 99 19.23 -0.88 8.36
CA GLU A 99 20.09 -1.59 9.30
C GLU A 99 19.68 -1.31 10.76
N CYS A 100 19.39 -0.06 11.10
CA CYS A 100 18.85 0.32 12.41
C CYS A 100 17.54 -0.44 12.72
N ILE A 101 16.59 -0.48 11.79
CA ILE A 101 15.33 -1.21 11.94
C ILE A 101 15.58 -2.72 12.16
N ASN A 102 16.54 -3.31 11.44
CA ASN A 102 16.92 -4.71 11.66
C ASN A 102 17.43 -4.93 13.09
N HIS A 103 18.31 -4.04 13.58
CA HIS A 103 18.81 -4.11 14.96
C HIS A 103 17.70 -3.98 15.99
N LEU A 104 16.72 -3.09 15.76
CA LEU A 104 15.56 -2.94 16.65
C LEU A 104 14.70 -4.19 16.66
N SER A 105 14.38 -4.76 15.48
CA SER A 105 13.60 -6.01 15.41
C SER A 105 14.32 -7.15 16.12
N ASN A 106 15.63 -7.29 15.92
CA ASN A 106 16.46 -8.30 16.61
C ASN A 106 16.49 -8.07 18.13
N LYS A 107 16.59 -6.81 18.59
CA LYS A 107 16.64 -6.47 20.01
C LYS A 107 15.29 -6.69 20.72
N LEU A 108 14.18 -6.44 20.01
CA LEU A 108 12.84 -6.70 20.49
C LEU A 108 12.58 -8.22 20.56
N GLY A 109 12.99 -8.96 19.52
CA GLY A 109 12.77 -10.40 19.43
C GLY A 109 11.28 -10.72 19.58
N ASP A 110 10.99 -11.65 20.51
CA ASP A 110 9.62 -12.07 20.86
C ASP A 110 9.05 -11.32 22.08
N GLN A 111 9.75 -10.30 22.59
CA GLN A 111 9.33 -9.56 23.77
C GLN A 111 8.26 -8.51 23.43
N ASP A 112 7.49 -8.15 24.45
CA ASP A 112 6.45 -7.14 24.31
C ASP A 112 6.98 -5.72 24.23
N PHE A 113 8.06 -5.45 24.97
CA PHE A 113 8.81 -4.19 25.01
C PHE A 113 10.32 -4.46 25.01
N PHE A 114 11.14 -3.46 24.68
CA PHE A 114 12.58 -3.66 24.44
C PHE A 114 13.37 -4.18 25.66
N PHE A 115 12.93 -3.90 26.87
CA PHE A 115 13.63 -4.26 28.11
C PHE A 115 12.74 -5.01 29.12
N GLY A 116 11.74 -5.75 28.63
CA GLY A 116 10.90 -6.64 29.44
C GLY A 116 9.41 -6.36 29.28
N ASP A 117 8.64 -6.47 30.37
CA ASP A 117 7.17 -6.43 30.32
C ASP A 117 6.58 -5.02 30.44
N SER A 118 7.42 -4.02 30.70
CA SER A 118 6.99 -2.63 30.88
C SER A 118 7.63 -1.71 29.84
N PRO A 119 6.86 -0.78 29.25
CA PRO A 119 7.40 0.16 28.28
C PRO A 119 8.38 1.14 28.91
N THR A 120 9.39 1.48 28.12
CA THR A 120 10.52 2.35 28.44
C THR A 120 10.54 3.59 27.54
N SER A 121 11.47 4.52 27.79
CA SER A 121 11.69 5.62 26.83
C SER A 121 12.08 5.13 25.43
N LEU A 122 12.81 4.02 25.31
CA LEU A 122 13.12 3.43 24.01
C LEU A 122 11.85 3.03 23.27
N ASP A 123 10.90 2.39 23.95
CA ASP A 123 9.61 1.99 23.36
C ASP A 123 8.85 3.22 22.84
N ALA A 124 8.83 4.31 23.61
CA ALA A 124 8.21 5.56 23.21
C ALA A 124 8.92 6.21 22.00
N MET A 125 10.25 6.20 21.96
CA MET A 125 11.04 6.72 20.86
C MET A 125 10.85 5.90 19.57
N VAL A 126 10.91 4.57 19.67
CA VAL A 126 10.65 3.66 18.55
C VAL A 126 9.23 3.85 18.02
N PHE A 127 8.24 3.90 18.91
CA PHE A 127 6.86 4.19 18.53
C PHE A 127 6.73 5.54 17.80
N GLY A 128 7.38 6.59 18.32
CA GLY A 128 7.33 7.94 17.74
C GLY A 128 7.86 8.02 16.31
N TYR A 129 8.85 7.20 15.95
CA TYR A 129 9.34 7.12 14.57
C TYR A 129 8.57 6.13 13.70
N ILE A 130 8.27 4.94 14.22
CA ILE A 130 7.65 3.87 13.42
C ILE A 130 6.17 4.15 13.16
N ALA A 131 5.41 4.58 14.17
CA ALA A 131 3.96 4.75 14.03
C ALA A 131 3.57 5.74 12.92
N PRO A 132 4.18 6.94 12.80
CA PRO A 132 3.87 7.85 11.70
C PRO A 132 4.24 7.26 10.34
N LEU A 133 5.32 6.47 10.24
CA LEU A 133 5.70 5.83 8.99
C LEU A 133 4.62 4.84 8.54
N ILE A 134 4.19 3.93 9.42
CA ILE A 134 3.27 2.84 9.04
C ILE A 134 1.78 3.21 9.08
N LYS A 135 1.38 4.18 9.90
CA LYS A 135 -0.03 4.62 10.05
C LYS A 135 -0.32 5.94 9.37
N GLY A 136 0.72 6.71 9.02
CA GLY A 136 0.57 8.00 8.36
C GLY A 136 0.16 7.86 6.89
N PRO A 137 -0.37 8.94 6.28
CA PRO A 137 -0.84 8.94 4.90
C PRO A 137 0.30 8.97 3.85
N LEU A 138 1.46 8.36 4.14
CA LEU A 138 2.62 8.37 3.23
C LEU A 138 2.40 7.43 2.05
N ILE A 139 2.48 7.95 0.83
CA ILE A 139 2.06 7.27 -0.40
C ILE A 139 3.02 6.13 -0.80
N SER A 140 4.33 6.27 -0.62
CA SER A 140 5.27 5.15 -0.82
C SER A 140 6.67 5.48 -0.30
N CYS A 141 6.98 5.14 0.94
CA CYS A 141 8.36 5.14 1.40
C CYS A 141 8.91 3.71 1.48
N GLN A 142 10.12 3.52 0.97
CA GLN A 142 10.86 2.25 1.05
C GLN A 142 11.06 1.76 2.49
N LEU A 143 11.00 2.66 3.48
CA LEU A 143 11.03 2.33 4.91
C LEU A 143 9.78 1.57 5.34
N VAL A 144 8.59 1.99 4.90
CA VAL A 144 7.33 1.31 5.27
C VAL A 144 7.33 -0.12 4.77
N LYS A 145 7.79 -0.36 3.53
CA LYS A 145 7.94 -1.73 3.00
C LYS A 145 8.88 -2.57 3.86
N HIS A 146 10.01 -2.01 4.27
CA HIS A 146 10.99 -2.69 5.13
C HIS A 146 10.42 -2.99 6.52
N ILE A 147 9.79 -2.01 7.18
CA ILE A 147 9.19 -2.16 8.51
C ILE A 147 8.06 -3.20 8.50
N ASN A 148 7.20 -3.19 7.48
CA ASN A 148 6.10 -4.15 7.36
C ASN A 148 6.59 -5.60 7.17
N GLY A 149 7.87 -5.82 6.84
CA GLY A 149 8.48 -7.15 6.87
C GLY A 149 8.71 -7.70 8.29
N PHE A 150 8.66 -6.85 9.31
CA PHE A 150 8.90 -7.21 10.71
C PHE A 150 7.60 -7.15 11.52
N SER A 151 6.91 -8.30 11.60
CA SER A 151 5.64 -8.41 12.34
C SER A 151 5.78 -8.04 13.82
N ASN A 152 6.93 -8.32 14.45
CA ASN A 152 7.18 -7.97 15.85
C ASN A 152 7.17 -6.45 16.10
N LEU A 153 7.80 -5.65 15.22
CA LEU A 153 7.78 -4.19 15.31
C LEU A 153 6.39 -3.60 15.02
N CYS A 154 5.68 -4.16 14.03
CA CYS A 154 4.29 -3.78 13.77
C CYS A 154 3.40 -4.07 14.98
N ASN A 155 3.54 -5.24 15.61
CA ASN A 155 2.79 -5.64 16.80
C ASN A 155 3.14 -4.76 17.99
N HIS A 156 4.42 -4.48 18.24
CA HIS A 156 4.88 -3.52 19.24
C HIS A 156 4.21 -2.15 19.07
N THR A 157 4.22 -1.62 17.85
CA THR A 157 3.61 -0.33 17.53
C THR A 157 2.11 -0.34 17.79
N ASN A 158 1.40 -1.38 17.35
CA ASN A 158 -0.04 -1.53 17.58
C ASN A 158 -0.36 -1.67 19.09
N ARG A 159 0.46 -2.39 19.84
CA ARG A 159 0.31 -2.60 21.30
C ARG A 159 0.42 -1.28 22.06
N ILE A 160 1.42 -0.45 21.73
CA ILE A 160 1.58 0.89 22.33
C ILE A 160 0.38 1.77 21.96
N LEU A 161 -0.03 1.76 20.69
CA LEU A 161 -1.19 2.51 20.24
C LEU A 161 -2.45 2.13 21.02
N SER A 162 -2.76 0.84 21.15
CA SER A 162 -3.94 0.37 21.88
C SER A 162 -3.88 0.65 23.38
N ARG A 163 -2.68 0.57 23.98
CA ARG A 163 -2.51 0.71 25.44
C ARG A 163 -2.54 2.17 25.89
N PHE A 164 -1.98 3.09 25.11
CA PHE A 164 -1.78 4.49 25.51
C PHE A 164 -2.63 5.49 24.72
N PHE A 165 -3.14 5.10 23.55
CA PHE A 165 -3.98 5.94 22.70
C PHE A 165 -5.25 5.15 22.29
N PRO A 166 -6.04 4.65 23.27
CA PRO A 166 -7.24 3.89 22.96
C PRO A 166 -8.21 4.76 22.13
N PRO A 167 -8.84 4.19 21.08
CA PRO A 167 -9.74 4.94 20.23
C PRO A 167 -10.93 5.45 21.04
N THR A 168 -11.32 6.71 20.80
CA THR A 168 -12.55 7.23 21.39
C THR A 168 -13.78 6.56 20.76
N PRO A 169 -14.96 6.58 21.40
CA PRO A 169 -16.18 6.08 20.78
C PRO A 169 -16.46 6.71 19.40
N GLU A 170 -16.16 8.00 19.25
CA GLU A 170 -16.27 8.71 17.97
C GLU A 170 -15.30 8.17 16.92
N ASP A 171 -14.05 7.89 17.30
CA ASP A 171 -13.06 7.31 16.38
C ASP A 171 -13.49 5.93 15.91
N MET A 172 -14.05 5.12 16.81
CA MET A 172 -14.59 3.80 16.47
C MET A 172 -15.78 3.91 15.51
N GLU A 173 -16.65 4.90 15.69
CA GLU A 173 -17.78 5.13 14.79
C GLU A 173 -17.31 5.58 13.40
N ARG A 174 -16.32 6.49 13.33
CA ARG A 174 -15.68 6.89 12.07
C ARG A 174 -14.98 5.72 11.38
N GLN A 175 -14.32 4.84 12.13
CA GLN A 175 -13.70 3.63 11.58
C GLN A 175 -14.75 2.69 10.99
N ARG A 176 -15.85 2.43 11.70
CA ARG A 176 -16.97 1.63 11.19
C ARG A 176 -17.60 2.23 9.94
N GLN A 177 -17.75 3.54 9.88
CA GLN A 177 -18.25 4.23 8.69
C GLN A 177 -17.30 4.04 7.50
N LYS A 178 -15.99 4.28 7.70
CA LYS A 178 -14.98 4.04 6.65
C LYS A 178 -14.92 2.59 6.19
N GLU A 179 -15.08 1.62 7.08
CA GLU A 179 -15.14 0.20 6.72
C GLU A 179 -16.39 -0.13 5.91
N LYS A 180 -17.55 0.44 6.27
CA LYS A 180 -18.78 0.30 5.48
C LYS A 180 -18.61 0.91 4.09
N GLU A 181 -18.13 2.14 4.00
CA GLU A 181 -17.85 2.83 2.74
C GLU A 181 -16.85 2.04 1.87
N LYS A 182 -15.79 1.50 2.46
CA LYS A 182 -14.81 0.67 1.74
C LYS A 182 -15.41 -0.65 1.26
N ASN A 183 -16.23 -1.30 2.09
CA ASN A 183 -16.92 -2.53 1.71
C ASN A 183 -17.97 -2.29 0.62
N GLU A 184 -18.66 -1.14 0.66
CA GLU A 184 -19.59 -0.72 -0.39
C GLU A 184 -18.86 -0.37 -1.68
N ALA A 185 -17.75 0.37 -1.62
CA ALA A 185 -16.88 0.64 -2.76
C ALA A 185 -16.32 -0.66 -3.38
N MET A 186 -15.89 -1.62 -2.55
CA MET A 186 -15.40 -2.93 -3.01
C MET A 186 -16.52 -3.77 -3.65
N LYS A 187 -17.75 -3.70 -3.13
CA LYS A 187 -18.92 -4.32 -3.76
C LYS A 187 -19.21 -3.69 -5.12
N ASN A 188 -19.17 -2.36 -5.21
CA ASN A 188 -19.42 -1.64 -6.46
C ASN A 188 -18.31 -1.86 -7.51
N ASP A 189 -17.05 -2.04 -7.10
CA ASP A 189 -15.93 -2.36 -7.99
C ASP A 189 -16.00 -3.80 -8.54
N LEU A 190 -16.52 -4.74 -7.73
CA LEU A 190 -16.84 -6.10 -8.19
C LEU A 190 -18.11 -6.16 -9.05
N ASP A 191 -19.01 -5.18 -8.93
CA ASP A 191 -20.22 -5.06 -9.74
C ASP A 191 -19.90 -4.33 -11.06
N PHE A 192 -19.40 -5.08 -12.04
CA PHE A 192 -19.15 -4.56 -13.39
C PHE A 192 -20.38 -3.81 -13.94
N PRO A 193 -20.22 -2.56 -14.43
CA PRO A 193 -21.34 -1.79 -14.92
C PRO A 193 -21.91 -2.48 -16.17
N ASN A 194 -23.20 -2.83 -16.11
CA ASN A 194 -23.97 -3.58 -17.12
C ASN A 194 -23.58 -5.06 -17.31
N LYS A 195 -23.63 -5.85 -16.22
CA LYS A 195 -23.48 -7.31 -16.22
C LYS A 195 -24.27 -8.04 -17.33
N THR A 196 -25.51 -7.62 -17.61
CA THR A 196 -26.38 -8.23 -18.63
C THR A 196 -25.92 -7.94 -20.05
N ARG A 197 -25.50 -6.69 -20.34
CA ARG A 197 -25.08 -6.27 -21.68
C ARG A 197 -23.73 -6.89 -22.07
N ASN A 198 -22.81 -7.01 -21.12
CA ASN A 198 -21.50 -7.62 -21.37
C ASN A 198 -21.61 -9.15 -21.58
N MET A 199 -22.52 -9.81 -20.87
CA MET A 199 -22.79 -11.24 -21.07
C MET A 199 -23.37 -11.51 -22.46
N VAL A 200 -24.29 -10.66 -22.95
CA VAL A 200 -24.82 -10.75 -24.31
C VAL A 200 -23.72 -10.49 -25.34
N LEU A 201 -22.90 -9.45 -25.15
CA LEU A 201 -21.83 -9.10 -26.08
C LEU A 201 -20.77 -10.21 -26.19
N ALA A 202 -20.39 -10.81 -25.06
CA ALA A 202 -19.47 -11.95 -25.03
C ALA A 202 -20.06 -13.19 -25.73
N GLY A 203 -21.36 -13.45 -25.55
CA GLY A 203 -22.06 -14.51 -26.27
C GLY A 203 -22.07 -14.30 -27.79
N VAL A 204 -22.36 -13.08 -28.25
CA VAL A 204 -22.34 -12.73 -29.67
C VAL A 204 -20.92 -12.86 -30.26
N PHE A 205 -19.90 -12.42 -29.54
CA PHE A 205 -18.50 -12.52 -29.97
C PHE A 205 -18.03 -13.98 -30.05
N ALA A 206 -18.40 -14.81 -29.07
CA ALA A 206 -18.06 -16.23 -29.10
C ALA A 206 -18.74 -16.94 -30.28
N LEU A 207 -20.03 -16.68 -30.51
CA LEU A 207 -20.77 -17.22 -31.65
C LEU A 207 -20.17 -16.78 -32.99
N SER A 208 -19.83 -15.49 -33.14
CA SER A 208 -19.24 -14.99 -34.38
C SER A 208 -17.86 -15.60 -34.64
N ALA A 209 -17.02 -15.73 -33.61
CA ALA A 209 -15.71 -16.38 -33.71
C ALA A 209 -15.83 -17.87 -34.04
N MET A 210 -16.77 -18.58 -33.41
CA MET A 210 -17.05 -19.99 -33.71
C MET A 210 -17.56 -20.17 -35.13
N MET A 211 -18.45 -19.29 -35.61
CA MET A 211 -18.94 -19.33 -36.99
C MET A 211 -17.82 -19.05 -37.99
N ALA A 212 -17.00 -18.01 -37.74
CA ALA A 212 -15.86 -17.67 -38.58
C ALA A 212 -14.82 -18.78 -38.62
N PHE A 213 -14.56 -19.43 -37.48
CA PHE A 213 -13.68 -20.60 -37.39
C PHE A 213 -14.27 -21.80 -38.14
N ALA A 214 -15.58 -22.08 -38.00
CA ALA A 214 -16.23 -23.19 -38.70
C ALA A 214 -16.20 -23.00 -40.24
N TYR A 215 -16.35 -21.77 -40.71
CA TYR A 215 -16.19 -21.44 -42.14
C TYR A 215 -14.72 -21.55 -42.59
N SER A 216 -13.76 -21.05 -41.82
CA SER A 216 -12.34 -21.06 -42.22
C SER A 216 -11.67 -22.43 -42.10
N SER A 217 -12.10 -23.26 -41.15
CA SER A 217 -11.62 -24.64 -40.96
C SER A 217 -12.27 -25.64 -41.91
N GLY A 218 -13.24 -25.21 -42.74
CA GLY A 218 -13.91 -26.08 -43.70
C GLY A 218 -14.85 -27.11 -43.08
N ALA A 219 -15.30 -26.87 -41.84
CA ALA A 219 -16.18 -27.79 -41.09
C ALA A 219 -17.65 -27.75 -41.55
N VAL A 220 -18.03 -26.76 -42.36
CA VAL A 220 -19.40 -26.60 -42.89
C VAL A 220 -19.46 -27.07 -44.34
N ARG A 221 -20.11 -28.22 -44.59
CA ARG A 221 -20.51 -28.67 -45.94
C ARG A 221 -21.91 -28.14 -46.24
N ILE A 222 -22.01 -27.14 -47.11
CA ILE A 222 -23.29 -26.66 -47.64
C ILE A 222 -23.70 -27.63 -48.74
N GLN A 223 -24.71 -28.47 -48.50
CA GLN A 223 -25.43 -29.17 -49.56
C GLN A 223 -26.55 -28.25 -50.04
N ASP A 224 -26.32 -27.58 -51.17
CA ASP A 224 -27.39 -26.87 -51.88
C ASP A 224 -28.31 -27.92 -52.51
N THR A 225 -29.47 -28.16 -51.89
CA THR A 225 -30.56 -28.87 -52.54
C THR A 225 -31.49 -27.83 -53.13
N ASN A 226 -31.46 -27.69 -54.46
CA ASN A 226 -32.50 -27.21 -55.40
C ASN A 226 -31.77 -26.79 -56.69
N ASN A 227 -32.01 -27.38 -57.86
CA ASN A 227 -33.27 -27.52 -58.58
C ASN A 227 -33.02 -28.47 -59.75
N ASP A 228 -34.05 -29.17 -60.24
CA ASP A 228 -34.40 -29.11 -61.67
C ASP A 228 -35.76 -29.80 -61.90
N MET A 229 -36.74 -28.98 -62.23
CA MET A 229 -38.06 -29.36 -62.72
C MET A 229 -38.16 -28.95 -64.19
N ASN A 230 -38.68 -29.88 -65.00
CA ASN A 230 -39.16 -29.79 -66.39
C ASN A 230 -38.14 -29.93 -67.54
N ILE A 231 -38.32 -30.97 -68.37
CA ILE A 231 -39.06 -30.89 -69.66
C ILE A 231 -39.11 -32.28 -70.34
N TYR A 232 -40.35 -32.71 -70.71
CA TYR A 232 -40.87 -33.53 -71.85
C TYR A 232 -39.92 -34.50 -72.60
N ASP A 233 -40.31 -35.68 -73.13
CA ASP A 233 -41.58 -36.33 -73.46
C ASP A 233 -41.28 -37.71 -74.12
N LEU A 234 -42.34 -38.53 -74.33
CA LEU A 234 -42.47 -39.70 -75.22
C LEU A 234 -41.84 -41.02 -74.73
N ASP A 235 -42.46 -42.20 -74.78
CA ASP A 235 -43.76 -42.65 -75.32
C ASP A 235 -43.98 -44.11 -74.90
N GLU A 236 -45.22 -44.57 -75.13
CA GLU A 236 -45.60 -45.94 -75.50
C GLU A 236 -45.88 -46.98 -74.38
N ASP A 237 -47.20 -47.12 -74.11
CA ASP A 237 -47.98 -48.36 -74.22
C ASP A 237 -47.68 -49.50 -73.22
N THR A 238 -48.64 -50.23 -72.64
CA THR A 238 -50.06 -50.44 -72.94
C THR A 238 -50.69 -51.12 -71.71
N GLU A 239 -51.88 -50.65 -71.35
CA GLU A 239 -53.08 -51.46 -71.12
C GLU A 239 -53.14 -52.64 -70.12
N GLU A 240 -54.31 -52.66 -69.48
CA GLU A 240 -55.14 -53.82 -69.16
C GLU A 240 -54.85 -54.68 -67.90
N ASP A 241 -55.59 -54.32 -66.86
CA ASP A 241 -56.78 -55.07 -66.39
C ASP A 241 -56.67 -56.02 -65.18
N MET A 242 -57.81 -56.05 -64.46
CA MET A 242 -58.24 -56.94 -63.36
C MET A 242 -57.54 -56.74 -62.00
N SER A 243 -58.25 -56.56 -60.88
CA SER A 243 -59.65 -56.84 -60.51
C SER A 243 -59.98 -56.16 -59.18
#